data_AF-A0A7S4GMP1-F1
#
_entry.id   AF-A0A7S4GMP1-F1
#
_cell.length_a   1.000
_cell.length_b   1.000
_cell.length_c   1.000
_cell.angle_alpha   90.00
_cell.angle_beta   90.00
_cell.angle_gamma   90.00
#
_symmetry.space_group_name_H-M   'P 1'
#
loop_
_entity.id
_entity.type
_entity.pdbx_description
1 polymer ?
#
loop_
_entity_poly.entity_id
_entity_poly.type
_entity_poly.pdbx_seq_one_letter_code
_entity_poly.pdbx_strand_id
1 'polypeptide(L)'
;VSRVQNATIWVITVIATASVISGLNAGIRILSTIAFMLGLALLFLVFVMDDTKYLLNLQVQEVGYYLQHSIFQLNFWTDAFGQIREGGGRAVDGAAAAAWWMDAWMIFYQAWWVSWSAFVGLFVARISRGRTVSEIIIYSLVAPVAYCIIWFSIWGGVGLRQARQGRELEALGGTLFNDTEHFLVPGSTNCYDVPQETLSQDGTVVFENHLLGVTPVCQFDSSQSNTAAFNVLYSFSFPDSFDTGFGPTLSVMFIISLAIYFATSSDSGSLIVDHLASNGRKNHHWIQRLFWAVTEGAVATALLSAGGEQALQAVQAASIVCGLPFCFMLCYLLQSIELFCREALIVGDGQDYRIPIQSTFSVPIYGGIFNNMEFLTSAGSVNPKRIELGMDKATTFHVVEFIKGVFVPFVSLHKVLSDAYPRNSLSNTAVTAAYTVCYYMWIGIFASLGSKEGLIGWGWLMFFACACILGSVRGGFRARYNVRSNILGDYMASLFFWPQVFTQMRQHCVELNLPQDHGDLPSEKEKKLDGSDSDEVAA
;
A
#
# COMPACT_ATOMS: atom_id res chain seq x y z
N VAL A 1 -11.33 -22.58 5.31
CA VAL A 1 -9.92 -22.62 4.85
C VAL A 1 -9.41 -24.04 4.88
N SER A 2 -8.86 -24.52 3.76
CA SER A 2 -8.38 -25.90 3.67
C SER A 2 -7.08 -26.05 4.48
N ARG A 3 -6.89 -27.19 5.15
CA ARG A 3 -5.61 -27.53 5.82
C ARG A 3 -4.42 -27.40 4.86
N VAL A 4 -4.67 -27.64 3.57
CA VAL A 4 -3.71 -27.49 2.47
C VAL A 4 -3.26 -26.04 2.32
N GLN A 5 -4.18 -25.07 2.29
CA GLN A 5 -3.83 -23.65 2.15
C GLN A 5 -2.91 -23.17 3.29
N ASN A 6 -3.24 -23.52 4.53
CA ASN A 6 -2.40 -23.18 5.68
C ASN A 6 -1.03 -23.87 5.60
N ALA A 7 -0.99 -25.15 5.22
CA ALA A 7 0.28 -25.87 5.04
C ALA A 7 1.15 -25.20 3.97
N THR A 8 0.57 -24.80 2.84
CA THR A 8 1.30 -24.10 1.76
C THR A 8 1.91 -22.80 2.23
N ILE A 9 1.15 -21.97 2.98
CA ILE A 9 1.67 -20.70 3.53
C ILE A 9 2.89 -20.98 4.41
N TRP A 10 2.79 -21.91 5.36
CA TRP A 10 3.89 -22.22 6.26
C TRP A 10 5.11 -22.83 5.55
N VAL A 11 4.90 -23.67 4.54
CA VAL A 11 6.01 -24.19 3.70
C VAL A 11 6.73 -23.03 3.02
N ILE A 12 6.00 -22.09 2.42
CA ILE A 12 6.62 -20.95 1.74
C ILE A 12 7.29 -20.01 2.76
N THR A 13 6.69 -19.78 3.92
CA THR A 13 7.30 -19.00 5.02
C THR A 13 8.61 -19.63 5.49
N VAL A 14 8.69 -20.97 5.57
CA VAL A 14 9.92 -21.70 5.90
C VAL A 14 10.98 -21.52 4.81
N ILE A 15 10.60 -21.59 3.52
CA ILE A 15 11.51 -21.36 2.40
C ILE A 15 12.04 -19.92 2.41
N ALA A 16 11.16 -18.94 2.61
CA ALA A 16 11.53 -17.52 2.73
C ALA A 16 12.46 -17.31 3.93
N THR A 17 12.15 -17.94 5.07
CA THR A 17 12.99 -17.92 6.27
C THR A 17 14.38 -18.51 6.03
N ALA A 18 14.47 -19.63 5.31
CA ALA A 18 15.75 -20.23 4.94
C ALA A 18 16.56 -19.27 4.04
N SER A 19 15.90 -18.58 3.11
CA SER A 19 16.51 -17.51 2.31
C SER A 19 17.06 -16.38 3.20
N VAL A 20 16.28 -15.91 4.18
CA VAL A 20 16.69 -14.87 5.14
C VAL A 20 17.99 -15.24 5.85
N ILE A 21 18.10 -16.49 6.32
CA ILE A 21 19.25 -17.00 7.08
C ILE A 21 20.48 -17.19 6.19
N SER A 22 20.28 -17.62 4.93
CA SER A 22 21.36 -17.92 3.98
C SER A 22 22.15 -16.69 3.49
N GLY A 23 21.66 -15.48 3.75
CA GLY A 23 22.38 -14.22 3.50
C GLY A 23 22.03 -13.54 2.17
N LEU A 24 21.96 -12.20 2.23
CA LEU A 24 21.38 -11.29 1.24
C LEU A 24 22.02 -11.29 -0.16
N ASN A 25 23.32 -11.55 -0.29
CA ASN A 25 24.06 -11.14 -1.49
C ASN A 25 23.96 -12.11 -2.67
N ALA A 26 23.71 -13.40 -2.43
CA ALA A 26 23.61 -14.42 -3.49
C ALA A 26 22.19 -14.97 -3.64
N GLY A 27 21.51 -15.32 -2.54
CA GLY A 27 20.22 -16.01 -2.56
C GLY A 27 19.12 -15.21 -3.25
N ILE A 28 18.88 -13.96 -2.81
CA ILE A 28 17.81 -13.10 -3.34
C ILE A 28 17.97 -12.85 -4.83
N ARG A 29 19.20 -12.50 -5.25
CA ARG A 29 19.48 -12.15 -6.64
C ARG A 29 19.27 -13.37 -7.53
N ILE A 30 19.76 -14.54 -7.14
CA ILE A 30 19.61 -15.78 -7.93
C ILE A 30 18.14 -16.18 -8.00
N LEU A 31 17.47 -16.24 -6.84
CA LEU A 31 16.08 -16.70 -6.76
C LEU A 31 15.13 -15.76 -7.51
N SER A 32 15.32 -14.44 -7.38
CA SER A 32 14.55 -13.44 -8.13
C SER A 32 14.84 -13.49 -9.64
N THR A 33 16.09 -13.71 -10.04
CA THR A 33 16.44 -13.89 -11.47
C THR A 33 15.78 -15.14 -12.03
N ILE A 34 15.80 -16.26 -11.31
CA ILE A 34 15.13 -17.50 -11.71
C ILE A 34 13.62 -17.28 -11.81
N ALA A 35 12.99 -16.64 -10.81
CA ALA A 35 11.57 -16.34 -10.82
C ALA A 35 11.17 -15.52 -12.05
N PHE A 36 11.93 -14.45 -12.33
CA PHE A 36 11.69 -13.56 -13.45
C PHE A 36 11.89 -14.27 -14.79
N MET A 37 12.97 -15.05 -14.95
CA MET A 37 13.22 -15.82 -16.17
C MET A 37 12.15 -16.90 -16.41
N LEU A 38 11.70 -17.57 -15.35
CA LEU A 38 10.63 -18.56 -15.44
C LEU A 38 9.29 -17.91 -15.81
N GLY A 39 8.98 -16.75 -15.22
CA GLY A 39 7.78 -15.97 -15.55
C GLY A 39 7.80 -15.47 -17.00
N LEU A 40 8.94 -14.98 -17.48
CA LEU A 40 9.11 -14.59 -18.89
C LEU A 40 9.04 -15.79 -19.84
N ALA A 41 9.64 -16.92 -19.46
CA ALA A 41 9.57 -18.15 -20.26
C ALA A 41 8.11 -18.63 -20.38
N LEU A 42 7.36 -18.62 -19.28
CA LEU A 42 5.94 -18.99 -19.28
C LEU A 42 5.12 -18.03 -20.14
N LEU A 43 5.32 -16.72 -20.00
CA LEU A 43 4.66 -15.71 -20.81
C LEU A 43 4.96 -15.88 -22.31
N PHE A 44 6.22 -16.16 -22.65
CA PHE A 44 6.65 -16.41 -24.02
C PHE A 44 6.04 -17.69 -24.59
N LEU A 45 5.99 -18.77 -23.81
CA LEU A 45 5.35 -20.02 -24.23
C LEU A 45 3.87 -19.81 -24.52
N VAL A 46 3.13 -19.17 -23.62
CA VAL A 46 1.70 -18.87 -23.82
C VAL A 46 1.49 -17.99 -25.06
N PHE A 47 2.35 -17.00 -25.29
CA PHE A 47 2.29 -16.13 -26.46
C PHE A 47 2.48 -16.85 -27.80
N VAL A 48 3.41 -17.82 -27.85
CA VAL A 48 3.72 -18.59 -29.07
C VAL A 48 2.70 -19.72 -29.28
N MET A 49 2.19 -20.31 -28.20
CA MET A 49 1.25 -21.42 -28.26
C MET A 49 -0.18 -20.98 -28.60
N ASP A 50 -0.53 -19.72 -28.32
CA ASP A 50 -1.82 -19.14 -28.71
C ASP A 50 -1.74 -18.44 -30.08
N ASP A 51 -2.86 -17.85 -30.54
CA ASP A 51 -2.88 -17.01 -31.74
C ASP A 51 -2.06 -15.71 -31.54
N THR A 52 -0.80 -15.80 -31.92
CA THR A 52 0.16 -14.69 -31.85
C THR A 52 -0.32 -13.45 -32.60
N LYS A 53 -1.03 -13.59 -33.73
CA LYS A 53 -1.52 -12.43 -34.51
C LYS A 53 -2.60 -11.69 -33.74
N TYR A 54 -3.53 -12.43 -33.15
CA TYR A 54 -4.54 -11.86 -32.26
C TYR A 54 -3.90 -11.12 -31.09
N LEU A 55 -2.93 -11.74 -30.40
CA LEU A 55 -2.27 -11.13 -29.24
C LEU A 55 -1.47 -9.86 -29.60
N LEU A 56 -0.81 -9.83 -30.77
CA LEU A 56 -0.11 -8.64 -31.24
C LEU A 56 -1.07 -7.49 -31.58
N ASN A 57 -2.20 -7.81 -32.23
CA ASN A 57 -3.24 -6.82 -32.52
C ASN A 57 -3.86 -6.29 -31.21
N LEU A 58 -4.12 -7.18 -30.25
CA LEU A 58 -4.67 -6.82 -28.95
C LEU A 58 -3.75 -5.87 -28.19
N GLN A 59 -2.44 -6.09 -28.19
CA GLN A 59 -1.48 -5.17 -27.56
C GLN A 59 -1.59 -3.74 -28.10
N VAL A 60 -1.66 -3.58 -29.43
CA VAL A 60 -1.81 -2.25 -30.05
C VAL A 60 -3.16 -1.62 -29.66
N GLN A 61 -4.23 -2.41 -29.66
CA GLN A 61 -5.56 -1.93 -29.30
C GLN A 61 -5.67 -1.53 -27.82
N GLU A 62 -5.08 -2.29 -26.91
CA GLU A 62 -5.07 -2.01 -25.48
C GLU A 62 -4.31 -0.72 -25.16
N VAL A 63 -3.18 -0.47 -25.84
CA VAL A 63 -2.45 0.80 -25.69
C VAL A 63 -3.33 1.99 -26.09
N GLY A 64 -3.99 1.92 -27.24
CA GLY A 64 -4.90 2.98 -27.70
C GLY A 64 -6.07 3.19 -26.74
N TYR A 65 -6.68 2.09 -26.29
CA TYR A 65 -7.80 2.11 -25.35
C TYR A 65 -7.40 2.69 -23.98
N TYR A 66 -6.24 2.29 -23.46
CA TYR A 66 -5.67 2.80 -22.21
C TYR A 66 -5.42 4.31 -22.28
N LEU A 67 -4.80 4.80 -23.37
CA LEU A 67 -4.56 6.24 -23.53
C LEU A 67 -5.86 7.05 -23.59
N GLN A 68 -6.89 6.53 -24.26
CA GLN A 68 -8.17 7.22 -24.41
C GLN A 68 -9.01 7.21 -23.12
N HIS A 69 -9.17 6.05 -22.48
CA HIS A 69 -10.12 5.87 -21.38
C HIS A 69 -9.46 5.99 -20.01
N SER A 70 -8.23 5.49 -19.84
CA SER A 70 -7.59 5.48 -18.52
C SER A 70 -7.15 6.87 -18.08
N ILE A 71 -6.58 7.67 -18.99
CA ILE A 71 -6.00 8.98 -18.63
C ILE A 71 -7.06 9.91 -18.03
N PHE A 72 -8.23 10.03 -18.66
CA PHE A 72 -9.25 11.00 -18.25
C PHE A 72 -10.51 10.38 -17.67
N GLN A 73 -11.04 9.29 -18.24
CA GLN A 73 -12.32 8.76 -17.79
C GLN A 73 -12.16 7.97 -16.50
N LEU A 74 -11.32 6.93 -16.48
CA LEU A 74 -11.20 6.04 -15.33
C LEU A 74 -10.61 6.74 -14.09
N ASN A 75 -9.61 7.62 -14.23
CA ASN A 75 -9.02 8.32 -13.09
C ASN A 75 -10.00 9.22 -12.32
N PHE A 76 -11.06 9.71 -12.98
CA PHE A 76 -12.09 10.55 -12.37
C PHE A 76 -13.44 9.83 -12.20
N TRP A 77 -13.48 8.54 -12.54
CA TRP A 77 -14.70 7.76 -12.41
C TRP A 77 -14.91 7.32 -10.97
N THR A 78 -15.99 7.82 -10.37
CA THR A 78 -16.38 7.55 -8.98
C THR A 78 -17.69 6.77 -8.89
N ASP A 79 -18.34 6.52 -10.04
CA ASP A 79 -19.68 5.94 -10.14
C ASP A 79 -20.74 6.56 -9.20
N ALA A 80 -20.61 7.86 -8.90
CA ALA A 80 -21.42 8.52 -7.87
C ALA A 80 -22.94 8.43 -8.11
N PHE A 81 -23.38 8.46 -9.36
CA PHE A 81 -24.80 8.33 -9.71
C PHE A 81 -25.32 6.89 -9.62
N GLY A 82 -24.43 5.91 -9.81
CA GLY A 82 -24.75 4.48 -9.75
C GLY A 82 -24.72 3.90 -8.33
N GLN A 83 -23.95 4.52 -7.42
CA GLN A 83 -23.87 4.12 -6.01
C GLN A 83 -25.14 4.38 -5.20
N ILE A 84 -26.03 5.24 -5.68
CA ILE A 84 -27.29 5.55 -5.01
C ILE A 84 -28.20 4.31 -5.06
N ARG A 85 -28.68 3.85 -3.90
CA ARG A 85 -29.55 2.68 -3.79
C ARG A 85 -30.95 2.94 -4.36
N GLU A 86 -31.67 1.85 -4.60
CA GLU A 86 -33.07 1.91 -5.04
C GLU A 86 -33.94 2.73 -4.08
N GLY A 87 -34.70 3.68 -4.62
CA GLY A 87 -35.47 4.67 -3.84
C GLY A 87 -34.70 5.94 -3.45
N GLY A 88 -33.38 6.00 -3.66
CA GLY A 88 -32.52 7.15 -3.31
C GLY A 88 -32.29 8.18 -4.43
N GLY A 89 -32.86 7.97 -5.63
CA GLY A 89 -32.62 8.83 -6.81
C GLY A 89 -31.47 8.36 -7.71
N ARG A 90 -31.27 7.04 -7.84
CA ARG A 90 -30.27 6.44 -8.74
C ARG A 90 -30.47 6.82 -10.20
N ALA A 91 -29.40 6.83 -10.98
CA ALA A 91 -29.51 6.94 -12.44
C ALA A 91 -30.32 5.75 -12.99
N VAL A 92 -31.30 6.03 -13.86
CA VAL A 92 -32.19 5.04 -14.49
C VAL A 92 -31.70 4.64 -15.89
N ASP A 93 -30.55 5.16 -16.30
CA ASP A 93 -29.92 4.91 -17.60
C ASP A 93 -29.30 3.52 -17.74
N GLY A 94 -29.21 2.76 -16.64
CA GLY A 94 -28.58 1.45 -16.61
C GLY A 94 -27.06 1.49 -16.77
N ALA A 95 -26.45 2.68 -16.70
CA ALA A 95 -25.00 2.88 -16.82
C ALA A 95 -24.25 2.73 -15.49
N ALA A 96 -24.99 2.57 -14.39
CA ALA A 96 -24.45 2.33 -13.05
C ALA A 96 -23.65 1.02 -13.00
N ALA A 97 -22.47 1.05 -12.41
CA ALA A 97 -21.76 -0.18 -12.11
C ALA A 97 -22.49 -0.93 -10.97
N ALA A 98 -22.22 -2.23 -10.87
CA ALA A 98 -22.68 -2.98 -9.71
C ALA A 98 -22.06 -2.39 -8.43
N ALA A 99 -22.82 -2.32 -7.34
CA ALA A 99 -22.39 -1.65 -6.10
C ALA A 99 -21.04 -2.15 -5.55
N TRP A 100 -20.69 -3.42 -5.80
CA TRP A 100 -19.43 -4.03 -5.36
C TRP A 100 -18.23 -3.69 -6.24
N TRP A 101 -18.44 -3.17 -7.45
CA TRP A 101 -17.40 -3.04 -8.47
C TRP A 101 -16.32 -2.04 -8.05
N MET A 102 -16.73 -0.86 -7.57
CA MET A 102 -15.79 0.19 -7.15
C MET A 102 -14.92 -0.26 -5.97
N ASP A 103 -15.53 -0.93 -4.99
CA ASP A 103 -14.85 -1.42 -3.80
C ASP A 103 -13.87 -2.55 -4.12
N ALA A 104 -14.27 -3.50 -4.97
CA ALA A 104 -13.47 -4.68 -5.30
C ALA A 104 -12.30 -4.39 -6.27
N TRP A 105 -12.42 -3.37 -7.11
CA TRP A 105 -11.41 -3.04 -8.12
C TRP A 105 -10.73 -1.71 -7.80
N MET A 106 -11.37 -0.59 -8.13
CA MET A 106 -10.68 0.71 -8.15
C MET A 106 -10.16 1.13 -6.79
N ILE A 107 -10.99 1.05 -5.74
CA ILE A 107 -10.61 1.45 -4.38
C ILE A 107 -9.61 0.47 -3.79
N PHE A 108 -9.83 -0.84 -3.95
CA PHE A 108 -8.92 -1.87 -3.48
C PHE A 108 -7.51 -1.72 -4.06
N TYR A 109 -7.37 -1.65 -5.39
CA TYR A 109 -6.05 -1.54 -6.01
C TYR A 109 -5.34 -0.24 -5.62
N GLN A 110 -6.05 0.89 -5.56
CA GLN A 110 -5.46 2.15 -5.08
C GLN A 110 -4.94 2.02 -3.65
N ALA A 111 -5.73 1.47 -2.73
CA ALA A 111 -5.31 1.27 -1.35
C ALA A 111 -4.15 0.27 -1.23
N TRP A 112 -4.18 -0.81 -2.02
CA TRP A 112 -3.08 -1.77 -2.09
C TRP A 112 -1.78 -1.09 -2.53
N TRP A 113 -1.78 -0.39 -3.67
CA TRP A 113 -0.57 0.27 -4.18
C TRP A 113 -0.02 1.32 -3.21
N VAL A 114 -0.92 2.09 -2.59
CA VAL A 114 -0.55 3.04 -1.54
C VAL A 114 0.13 2.33 -0.38
N SER A 115 -0.49 1.27 0.19
CA SER A 115 0.08 0.53 1.32
C SER A 115 1.44 -0.09 1.00
N TRP A 116 1.69 -0.42 -0.27
CA TRP A 116 2.93 -1.05 -0.71
C TRP A 116 4.02 -0.06 -1.12
N SER A 117 3.70 1.24 -1.24
CA SER A 117 4.64 2.22 -1.78
C SER A 117 5.83 2.50 -0.86
N ALA A 118 5.70 2.31 0.46
CA ALA A 118 6.83 2.39 1.40
C ALA A 118 7.91 1.35 1.06
N PHE A 119 7.46 0.13 0.75
CA PHE A 119 8.31 -0.98 0.37
C PHE A 119 8.99 -0.72 -0.98
N VAL A 120 8.17 -0.45 -2.01
CA VAL A 120 8.66 -0.23 -3.38
C VAL A 120 9.57 0.99 -3.44
N GLY A 121 9.21 2.08 -2.76
CA GLY A 121 9.99 3.33 -2.74
C GLY A 121 11.40 3.15 -2.19
N LEU A 122 11.56 2.44 -1.06
CA LEU A 122 12.88 2.18 -0.49
C LEU A 122 13.71 1.24 -1.37
N PHE A 123 13.07 0.25 -2.00
CA PHE A 123 13.72 -0.65 -2.93
C PHE A 123 14.25 0.10 -4.16
N VAL A 124 13.40 0.89 -4.83
CA VAL A 124 13.75 1.71 -5.99
C VAL A 124 14.86 2.71 -5.64
N ALA A 125 14.79 3.36 -4.48
CA ALA A 125 15.82 4.30 -4.03
C ALA A 125 17.20 3.63 -3.90
N ARG A 126 17.26 2.38 -3.45
CA ARG A 126 18.52 1.64 -3.26
C ARG A 126 19.18 1.23 -4.56
N ILE A 127 18.40 0.71 -5.49
CA ILE A 127 18.91 0.28 -6.80
C ILE A 127 19.21 1.46 -7.73
N SER A 128 18.74 2.66 -7.39
CA SER A 128 18.89 3.88 -8.19
C SER A 128 20.03 4.80 -7.73
N ARG A 129 20.95 4.31 -6.88
CA ARG A 129 22.08 5.13 -6.40
C ARG A 129 22.93 5.62 -7.57
N GLY A 130 23.13 6.93 -7.65
CA GLY A 130 23.94 7.58 -8.69
C GLY A 130 23.19 7.92 -9.97
N ARG A 131 21.87 7.73 -10.02
CA ARG A 131 21.01 8.17 -11.14
C ARG A 131 20.44 9.57 -10.88
N THR A 132 20.12 10.30 -11.94
CA THR A 132 19.39 11.57 -11.82
C THR A 132 17.93 11.32 -11.44
N VAL A 133 17.29 12.30 -10.79
CA VAL A 133 15.87 12.20 -10.38
C VAL A 133 14.97 11.97 -11.60
N SER A 134 15.23 12.66 -12.72
CA SER A 134 14.47 12.52 -13.96
C SER A 134 14.55 11.11 -14.54
N GLU A 135 15.74 10.51 -14.57
CA GLU A 135 15.90 9.11 -15.01
C GLU A 135 15.10 8.16 -14.12
N ILE A 136 15.16 8.34 -12.80
CA ILE A 136 14.42 7.49 -11.86
C ILE A 136 12.92 7.56 -12.14
N ILE A 137 12.36 8.76 -12.31
CA ILE A 137 10.93 8.95 -12.57
C ILE A 137 10.53 8.30 -13.90
N ILE A 138 11.28 8.56 -14.98
CA ILE A 138 10.93 8.02 -16.31
C ILE A 138 11.03 6.50 -16.33
N TYR A 139 12.14 5.92 -15.83
CA TYR A 139 12.31 4.47 -15.85
C TYR A 139 11.35 3.73 -14.91
N SER A 140 11.02 4.32 -13.75
CA SER A 140 10.07 3.72 -12.81
C SER A 140 8.62 3.76 -13.31
N LEU A 141 8.28 4.67 -14.22
CA LEU A 141 6.96 4.71 -14.86
C LEU A 141 6.90 3.87 -16.13
N VAL A 142 7.84 4.06 -17.06
CA VAL A 142 7.76 3.48 -18.41
C VAL A 142 7.98 1.96 -18.40
N ALA A 143 8.99 1.46 -17.68
CA ALA A 143 9.33 0.04 -17.74
C ALA A 143 8.24 -0.86 -17.14
N PRO A 144 7.66 -0.57 -15.96
CA PRO A 144 6.56 -1.37 -15.43
C PRO A 144 5.29 -1.27 -16.27
N VAL A 145 4.95 -0.09 -16.80
CA VAL A 145 3.76 0.07 -17.66
C VAL A 145 3.89 -0.76 -18.94
N ALA A 146 5.05 -0.73 -19.60
CA ALA A 146 5.31 -1.55 -20.78
C ALA A 146 5.20 -3.05 -20.46
N TYR A 147 5.76 -3.48 -19.32
CA TYR A 147 5.64 -4.87 -18.87
C TYR A 147 4.19 -5.28 -18.57
N CYS A 148 3.42 -4.41 -17.89
CA CYS A 148 2.02 -4.65 -17.60
C CYS A 148 1.18 -4.79 -18.87
N ILE A 149 1.39 -3.95 -19.88
CA ILE A 149 0.71 -4.06 -21.18
C ILE A 149 0.97 -5.45 -21.77
N ILE A 150 2.24 -5.86 -21.89
CA ILE A 150 2.59 -7.17 -22.46
C ILE A 150 1.96 -8.30 -21.63
N TRP A 151 2.06 -8.23 -20.30
CA TRP A 151 1.55 -9.27 -19.41
C TRP A 151 0.03 -9.43 -19.50
N PHE A 152 -0.72 -8.34 -19.37
CA PHE A 152 -2.18 -8.37 -19.37
C PHE A 152 -2.74 -8.65 -20.76
N SER A 153 -2.12 -8.15 -21.84
CA SER A 153 -2.55 -8.50 -23.20
C SER A 153 -2.39 -9.99 -23.49
N ILE A 154 -1.33 -10.64 -23.01
CA ILE A 154 -1.11 -12.07 -23.26
C ILE A 154 -2.04 -12.92 -22.39
N TRP A 155 -1.93 -12.82 -21.06
CA TRP A 155 -2.75 -13.64 -20.16
C TRP A 155 -4.24 -13.34 -20.25
N GLY A 156 -4.58 -12.05 -20.27
CA GLY A 156 -5.97 -11.59 -20.40
C GLY A 156 -6.52 -11.82 -21.79
N GLY A 157 -5.71 -11.65 -22.84
CA GLY A 157 -6.12 -11.93 -24.22
C GLY A 157 -6.45 -13.40 -24.45
N VAL A 158 -5.58 -14.31 -24.01
CA VAL A 158 -5.84 -15.77 -24.10
C VAL A 158 -7.12 -16.13 -23.36
N GLY A 159 -7.27 -15.67 -22.11
CA GLY A 159 -8.47 -15.92 -21.32
C GLY A 159 -9.75 -15.33 -21.94
N LEU A 160 -9.65 -14.13 -22.54
CA LEU A 160 -10.78 -13.50 -23.22
C LEU A 160 -11.19 -14.27 -24.48
N ARG A 161 -10.23 -14.73 -25.27
CA ARG A 161 -10.48 -15.57 -26.45
C ARG A 161 -11.16 -16.88 -26.04
N GLN A 162 -10.60 -17.59 -25.07
CA GLN A 162 -11.16 -18.85 -24.56
C GLN A 162 -12.58 -18.68 -24.02
N ALA A 163 -12.83 -17.65 -23.22
CA ALA A 163 -14.16 -17.41 -22.67
C ALA A 163 -15.20 -17.08 -23.75
N ARG A 164 -14.80 -16.37 -24.81
CA ARG A 164 -15.67 -16.11 -25.97
C ARG A 164 -15.94 -17.37 -26.78
N GLN A 165 -14.91 -18.18 -27.02
CA GLN A 165 -15.02 -19.46 -27.73
C GLN A 165 -15.93 -20.44 -26.97
N GLY A 166 -15.82 -20.53 -25.64
CA GLY A 166 -16.70 -21.37 -24.82
C GLY A 166 -18.17 -20.93 -24.90
N ARG A 167 -18.46 -19.63 -24.99
CA ARG A 167 -19.83 -19.12 -25.19
C ARG A 167 -20.38 -19.41 -26.58
N GLU A 168 -19.52 -19.37 -27.59
CA GLU A 168 -19.89 -19.75 -28.95
C GLU A 168 -20.26 -21.22 -29.04
N LEU A 169 -19.46 -22.12 -28.44
CA LEU A 169 -19.75 -23.55 -28.39
C LEU A 169 -21.05 -23.87 -27.64
N GLU A 170 -21.32 -23.22 -26.51
CA GLU A 170 -22.58 -23.35 -25.78
C GLU A 170 -23.79 -23.00 -26.67
N ALA A 171 -23.72 -21.88 -27.40
CA ALA A 171 -24.77 -21.45 -28.32
C ALA A 171 -24.95 -22.40 -29.51
N LEU A 172 -23.85 -22.96 -30.02
CA LEU A 172 -23.89 -23.96 -31.10
C LEU A 172 -24.49 -25.29 -30.63
N GLY A 173 -24.18 -25.75 -29.42
CA GLY A 173 -24.80 -26.93 -28.83
C GLY A 173 -26.32 -26.81 -28.80
N GLY A 174 -26.81 -25.70 -28.24
CA GLY A 174 -28.26 -25.45 -28.14
C GLY A 174 -28.97 -25.30 -29.48
N THR A 175 -28.31 -24.70 -30.50
CA THR A 175 -28.94 -24.44 -31.79
C THR A 175 -28.87 -25.62 -32.76
N LEU A 176 -27.75 -26.33 -32.81
CA LEU A 176 -27.50 -27.41 -33.77
C LEU A 176 -27.92 -28.78 -33.26
N PHE A 177 -27.68 -29.04 -31.97
CA PHE A 177 -27.89 -30.34 -31.34
C PHE A 177 -29.08 -30.36 -30.39
N ASN A 178 -29.75 -29.21 -30.21
CA ASN A 178 -30.82 -29.01 -29.23
C ASN A 178 -30.38 -29.38 -27.79
N ASP A 179 -29.09 -29.26 -27.52
CA ASP A 179 -28.44 -29.61 -26.26
C ASP A 179 -27.26 -28.64 -26.01
N THR A 180 -27.44 -27.72 -25.06
CA THR A 180 -26.40 -26.75 -24.66
C THR A 180 -25.18 -27.41 -24.02
N GLU A 181 -25.34 -28.63 -23.50
CA GLU A 181 -24.27 -29.39 -22.85
C GLU A 181 -23.51 -30.28 -23.83
N HIS A 182 -23.85 -30.25 -25.12
CA HIS A 182 -23.26 -31.15 -26.13
C HIS A 182 -21.72 -31.10 -26.18
N PHE A 183 -21.15 -29.90 -26.07
CA PHE A 183 -19.70 -29.68 -26.06
C PHE A 183 -19.13 -29.56 -24.64
N LEU A 184 -19.92 -29.78 -23.60
CA LEU A 184 -19.48 -29.62 -22.22
C LEU A 184 -18.49 -30.72 -21.86
N VAL A 185 -17.38 -30.36 -21.23
CA VAL A 185 -16.44 -31.34 -20.68
C VAL A 185 -17.15 -32.13 -19.58
N PRO A 186 -17.11 -33.48 -19.61
CA PRO A 186 -17.76 -34.29 -18.59
C PRO A 186 -17.33 -33.92 -17.16
N GLY A 187 -18.30 -33.54 -16.32
CA GLY A 187 -18.05 -33.15 -14.92
C GLY A 187 -17.62 -31.70 -14.70
N SER A 188 -17.50 -30.89 -15.76
CA SER A 188 -17.37 -29.43 -15.67
C SER A 188 -18.71 -28.76 -15.93
N THR A 189 -18.92 -27.56 -15.41
CA THR A 189 -20.13 -26.75 -15.66
C THR A 189 -19.88 -25.56 -16.58
N ASN A 190 -18.62 -25.26 -16.90
CA ASN A 190 -18.23 -24.05 -17.63
C ASN A 190 -17.07 -24.26 -18.61
N CYS A 191 -16.56 -25.49 -18.75
CA CYS A 191 -15.52 -25.83 -19.71
C CYS A 191 -16.09 -26.66 -20.86
N TYR A 192 -15.64 -26.37 -22.06
CA TYR A 192 -16.14 -26.93 -23.31
C TYR A 192 -15.00 -27.56 -24.11
N ASP A 193 -15.24 -28.74 -24.67
CA ASP A 193 -14.34 -29.42 -25.59
C ASP A 193 -14.44 -28.81 -26.98
N VAL A 194 -13.29 -28.39 -27.51
CA VAL A 194 -13.22 -27.74 -28.81
C VAL A 194 -13.14 -28.79 -29.91
N PRO A 195 -14.05 -28.81 -30.89
CA PRO A 195 -13.97 -29.69 -32.05
C PRO A 195 -12.64 -29.52 -32.78
N GLN A 196 -11.97 -30.62 -33.10
CA GLN A 196 -10.71 -30.58 -33.86
C GLN A 196 -10.91 -30.56 -35.37
N GLU A 197 -12.10 -30.96 -35.82
CA GLU A 197 -12.51 -30.89 -37.22
C GLU A 197 -13.45 -29.71 -37.45
N THR A 198 -13.45 -29.18 -38.67
CA THR A 198 -14.40 -28.14 -39.08
C THR A 198 -15.83 -28.68 -39.04
N LEU A 199 -16.68 -28.07 -38.22
CA LEU A 199 -18.08 -28.42 -38.17
C LEU A 199 -18.81 -27.75 -39.33
N SER A 200 -19.46 -28.56 -40.16
CA SER A 200 -20.33 -28.08 -41.24
C SER A 200 -21.73 -28.68 -41.11
N GLN A 201 -22.75 -27.84 -41.33
CA GLN A 201 -24.14 -28.25 -41.39
C GLN A 201 -24.70 -27.79 -42.74
N ASP A 202 -25.35 -28.69 -43.47
CA ASP A 202 -25.95 -28.42 -44.78
C ASP A 202 -25.01 -27.73 -45.79
N GLY A 203 -23.70 -28.05 -45.73
CA GLY A 203 -22.68 -27.50 -46.62
C GLY A 203 -22.17 -26.09 -46.24
N THR A 204 -22.65 -25.52 -45.13
CA THR A 204 -22.14 -24.27 -44.57
C THR A 204 -21.25 -24.56 -43.36
N VAL A 205 -20.07 -23.95 -43.30
CA VAL A 205 -19.15 -24.07 -42.15
C VAL A 205 -19.74 -23.28 -40.99
N VAL A 206 -20.02 -23.96 -39.88
CA VAL A 206 -20.62 -23.37 -38.68
C VAL A 206 -19.58 -23.08 -37.61
N PHE A 207 -18.50 -23.86 -37.58
CA PHE A 207 -17.36 -23.63 -36.69
C PHE A 207 -16.07 -24.13 -37.33
N GLU A 208 -15.03 -23.30 -37.34
CA GLU A 208 -13.70 -23.66 -37.82
C GLU A 208 -12.68 -23.52 -36.69
N ASN A 209 -11.98 -24.61 -36.37
CA ASN A 209 -10.92 -24.57 -35.37
C ASN A 209 -9.59 -24.19 -36.02
N HIS A 210 -9.16 -22.95 -35.81
CA HIS A 210 -7.87 -22.45 -36.29
C HIS A 210 -6.67 -22.86 -35.41
N LEU A 211 -6.92 -23.31 -34.18
CA LEU A 211 -5.90 -23.67 -33.19
C LEU A 211 -6.06 -25.15 -32.81
N LEU A 212 -5.58 -26.02 -33.69
CA LEU A 212 -5.58 -27.47 -33.46
C LEU A 212 -4.80 -27.82 -32.19
N GLY A 213 -5.38 -28.69 -31.36
CA GLY A 213 -4.80 -29.11 -30.09
C GLY A 213 -5.03 -28.16 -28.91
N VAL A 214 -5.87 -27.12 -29.06
CA VAL A 214 -6.28 -26.25 -27.94
C VAL A 214 -7.65 -26.69 -27.43
N THR A 215 -7.67 -27.42 -26.31
CA THR A 215 -8.87 -27.86 -25.59
C THR A 215 -8.49 -28.29 -24.16
N PRO A 216 -9.37 -28.20 -23.16
CA PRO A 216 -10.69 -27.54 -23.18
C PRO A 216 -10.60 -26.02 -23.00
N VAL A 217 -11.64 -25.30 -23.40
CA VAL A 217 -11.76 -23.85 -23.15
C VAL A 217 -12.85 -23.58 -22.11
N CYS A 218 -12.55 -22.74 -21.13
CA CYS A 218 -13.47 -22.46 -20.03
C CYS A 218 -13.98 -21.02 -20.06
N GLN A 219 -15.26 -20.85 -19.75
CA GLN A 219 -15.83 -19.54 -19.48
C GLN A 219 -15.36 -19.03 -18.11
N PHE A 220 -15.15 -17.70 -18.02
CA PHE A 220 -14.75 -17.07 -16.77
C PHE A 220 -15.91 -17.02 -15.77
N ASP A 221 -15.67 -17.58 -14.58
CA ASP A 221 -16.58 -17.54 -13.43
C ASP A 221 -15.92 -16.73 -12.31
N SER A 222 -16.54 -15.63 -11.91
CA SER A 222 -16.03 -14.73 -10.87
C SER A 222 -16.01 -15.38 -9.48
N SER A 223 -16.85 -16.39 -9.24
CA SER A 223 -16.86 -17.14 -7.98
C SER A 223 -15.65 -18.08 -7.84
N GLN A 224 -15.03 -18.45 -8.97
CA GLN A 224 -13.88 -19.35 -9.05
C GLN A 224 -12.64 -18.65 -9.62
N SER A 225 -12.41 -17.39 -9.26
CA SER A 225 -11.27 -16.60 -9.76
C SER A 225 -9.90 -17.26 -9.50
N ASN A 226 -9.78 -18.08 -8.45
CA ASN A 226 -8.54 -18.79 -8.09
C ASN A 226 -8.14 -19.88 -9.11
N THR A 227 -9.08 -20.42 -9.89
CA THR A 227 -8.80 -21.47 -10.89
C THR A 227 -8.64 -20.91 -12.30
N ALA A 228 -9.00 -19.64 -12.53
CA ALA A 228 -9.02 -19.03 -13.86
C ALA A 228 -7.67 -19.12 -14.60
N ALA A 229 -6.56 -18.83 -13.92
CA ALA A 229 -5.23 -18.94 -14.53
C ALA A 229 -4.88 -20.38 -14.90
N PHE A 230 -5.30 -21.36 -14.10
CA PHE A 230 -5.11 -22.77 -14.41
C PHE A 230 -5.98 -23.19 -15.59
N ASN A 231 -7.24 -22.75 -15.68
CA ASN A 231 -8.09 -23.02 -16.83
C ASN A 231 -7.46 -22.50 -18.13
N VAL A 232 -6.83 -21.32 -18.08
CA VAL A 232 -6.08 -20.78 -19.22
C VAL A 232 -4.91 -21.68 -19.63
N LEU A 233 -4.15 -22.19 -18.66
CA LEU A 233 -3.02 -23.07 -18.93
C LEU A 233 -3.45 -24.46 -19.40
N TYR A 234 -4.50 -25.02 -18.81
CA TYR A 234 -5.03 -26.35 -19.14
C TYR A 234 -5.64 -26.41 -20.54
N SER A 235 -5.99 -25.28 -21.15
CA SER A 235 -6.45 -25.29 -22.55
C SER A 235 -5.39 -25.77 -23.54
N PHE A 236 -4.12 -25.84 -23.14
CA PHE A 236 -3.02 -26.33 -23.96
C PHE A 236 -2.75 -27.84 -23.74
N SER A 237 -3.73 -28.58 -23.21
CA SER A 237 -3.72 -30.04 -23.14
C SER A 237 -4.10 -30.66 -24.50
N PHE A 238 -3.69 -31.92 -24.73
CA PHE A 238 -4.06 -32.61 -25.96
C PHE A 238 -5.53 -33.05 -25.94
N PRO A 239 -6.21 -33.09 -27.10
CA PRO A 239 -7.63 -33.45 -27.18
C PRO A 239 -7.97 -34.84 -26.66
N ASP A 240 -7.09 -35.82 -26.88
CA ASP A 240 -7.39 -37.23 -26.58
C ASP A 240 -7.16 -37.60 -25.10
N SER A 241 -6.53 -36.73 -24.31
CA SER A 241 -6.35 -36.96 -22.87
C SER A 241 -6.04 -35.67 -22.12
N PHE A 242 -6.93 -35.31 -21.19
CA PHE A 242 -6.80 -34.12 -20.34
C PHE A 242 -5.49 -34.08 -19.53
N ASP A 243 -4.97 -35.27 -19.16
CA ASP A 243 -3.74 -35.44 -18.38
C ASP A 243 -2.45 -35.43 -19.22
N THR A 244 -2.55 -35.44 -20.56
CA THR A 244 -1.37 -35.39 -21.43
C THR A 244 -1.39 -34.12 -22.30
N GLY A 245 -0.21 -33.51 -22.49
CA GLY A 245 -0.06 -32.24 -23.19
C GLY A 245 0.73 -31.21 -22.39
N PHE A 246 0.66 -29.97 -22.82
CA PHE A 246 1.44 -28.89 -22.21
C PHE A 246 0.73 -28.30 -20.98
N GLY A 247 -0.60 -28.39 -20.87
CA GLY A 247 -1.38 -27.82 -19.77
C GLY A 247 -0.90 -28.21 -18.37
N PRO A 248 -0.74 -29.50 -18.04
CA PRO A 248 -0.20 -29.92 -16.74
C PRO A 248 1.22 -29.41 -16.49
N THR A 249 2.08 -29.46 -17.51
CA THR A 249 3.47 -29.00 -17.40
C THR A 249 3.55 -27.49 -17.15
N LEU A 250 2.78 -26.69 -17.91
CA LEU A 250 2.70 -25.25 -17.73
C LEU A 250 2.11 -24.88 -16.36
N SER A 251 1.13 -25.63 -15.88
CA SER A 251 0.55 -25.45 -14.54
C SER A 251 1.57 -25.73 -13.44
N VAL A 252 2.37 -26.78 -13.55
CA VAL A 252 3.47 -27.06 -12.61
C VAL A 252 4.52 -25.95 -12.67
N MET A 253 4.92 -25.51 -13.86
CA MET A 253 5.83 -24.37 -14.03
C MET A 253 5.28 -23.09 -13.40
N PHE A 254 3.98 -22.82 -13.57
CA PHE A 254 3.30 -21.67 -12.97
C PHE A 254 3.28 -21.74 -11.44
N ILE A 255 2.97 -22.91 -10.86
CA ILE A 255 3.00 -23.12 -9.40
C ILE A 255 4.41 -22.90 -8.85
N ILE A 256 5.43 -23.45 -9.50
CA ILE A 256 6.84 -23.25 -9.10
C ILE A 256 7.20 -21.76 -9.20
N SER A 257 6.85 -21.10 -10.31
CA SER A 257 7.08 -19.66 -10.49
C SER A 257 6.40 -18.83 -9.40
N LEU A 258 5.14 -19.13 -9.08
CA LEU A 258 4.38 -18.46 -8.04
C LEU A 258 4.99 -18.67 -6.65
N ALA A 259 5.41 -19.90 -6.32
CA ALA A 259 6.05 -20.22 -5.05
C ALA A 259 7.38 -19.48 -4.87
N ILE A 260 8.22 -19.46 -5.92
CA ILE A 260 9.50 -18.73 -5.92
C ILE A 260 9.23 -17.23 -5.83
N TYR A 261 8.28 -16.69 -6.61
CA TYR A 261 7.91 -15.29 -6.58
C TYR A 261 7.46 -14.86 -5.18
N PHE A 262 6.58 -15.63 -4.55
CA PHE A 262 6.13 -15.37 -3.19
C PHE A 262 7.30 -15.41 -2.19
N ALA A 263 8.17 -16.41 -2.27
CA ALA A 263 9.34 -16.51 -1.40
C ALA A 263 10.28 -15.30 -1.56
N THR A 264 10.56 -14.86 -2.80
CA THR A 264 11.38 -13.67 -3.07
C THR A 264 10.72 -12.37 -2.64
N SER A 265 9.40 -12.28 -2.79
CA SER A 265 8.61 -11.10 -2.38
C SER A 265 8.56 -10.97 -0.86
N SER A 266 8.32 -12.07 -0.14
CA SER A 266 8.38 -12.08 1.33
C SER A 266 9.78 -11.76 1.84
N ASP A 267 10.82 -12.37 1.27
CA ASP A 267 12.20 -12.14 1.71
C ASP A 267 12.65 -10.67 1.52
N SER A 268 12.27 -10.05 0.39
CA SER A 268 12.50 -8.63 0.16
C SER A 268 11.61 -7.74 1.05
N GLY A 269 10.35 -8.10 1.24
CA GLY A 269 9.41 -7.42 2.16
C GLY A 269 9.94 -7.32 3.57
N SER A 270 10.29 -8.46 4.16
CA SER A 270 10.82 -8.54 5.52
C SER A 270 12.16 -7.80 5.68
N LEU A 271 12.98 -7.74 4.63
CA LEU A 271 14.21 -6.93 4.63
C LEU A 271 13.90 -5.43 4.78
N ILE A 272 12.93 -4.93 4.00
CA ILE A 272 12.59 -3.49 4.03
C ILE A 272 11.90 -3.14 5.36
N VAL A 273 11.00 -3.99 5.84
CA VAL A 273 10.40 -3.82 7.17
C VAL A 273 11.48 -3.80 8.26
N ASP A 274 12.47 -4.69 8.19
CA ASP A 274 13.62 -4.70 9.10
C ASP A 274 14.45 -3.41 9.01
N HIS A 275 14.70 -2.89 7.80
CA HIS A 275 15.37 -1.60 7.62
C HIS A 275 14.58 -0.42 8.19
N LEU A 276 13.26 -0.42 8.04
CA LEU A 276 12.40 0.63 8.58
C LEU A 276 12.36 0.55 10.12
N ALA A 277 12.18 -0.66 10.67
CA ALA A 277 12.15 -0.91 12.11
C ALA A 277 13.47 -0.56 12.81
N SER A 278 14.58 -0.59 12.09
CA SER A 278 15.92 -0.27 12.59
C SER A 278 16.43 1.12 12.24
N ASN A 279 15.51 2.03 11.87
CA ASN A 279 15.81 3.41 11.52
C ASN A 279 16.90 3.55 10.44
N GLY A 280 16.82 2.72 9.39
CA GLY A 280 17.69 2.81 8.22
C GLY A 280 19.11 2.30 8.43
N ARG A 281 19.39 1.55 9.50
CA ARG A 281 20.65 0.79 9.62
C ARG A 281 20.82 -0.11 8.37
N LYS A 282 22.05 -0.42 7.95
CA LYS A 282 22.32 -1.27 6.77
C LYS A 282 22.53 -2.74 7.11
N ASN A 283 23.12 -3.03 8.28
CA ASN A 283 23.44 -4.37 8.72
C ASN A 283 22.71 -4.67 10.04
N HIS A 284 21.70 -5.54 9.99
CA HIS A 284 20.82 -5.91 11.09
C HIS A 284 21.15 -7.30 11.58
N HIS A 285 20.67 -7.61 12.77
CA HIS A 285 20.71 -8.98 13.24
C HIS A 285 19.63 -9.81 12.53
N TRP A 286 20.00 -10.97 12.01
CA TRP A 286 19.12 -11.83 11.21
C TRP A 286 17.84 -12.25 11.95
N ILE A 287 17.85 -12.29 13.29
CA ILE A 287 16.70 -12.63 14.14
C ILE A 287 15.56 -11.60 13.97
N GLN A 288 15.88 -10.32 13.81
CA GLN A 288 14.87 -9.29 13.59
C GLN A 288 14.17 -9.48 12.23
N ARG A 289 14.95 -9.81 11.20
CA ARG A 289 14.40 -10.15 9.88
C ARG A 289 13.56 -11.43 9.90
N LEU A 290 14.00 -12.45 10.66
CA LEU A 290 13.24 -13.68 10.88
C LEU A 290 11.89 -13.38 11.54
N PHE A 291 11.87 -12.54 12.57
CA PHE A 291 10.64 -12.14 13.25
C PHE A 291 9.63 -11.55 12.25
N TRP A 292 10.05 -10.60 11.41
CA TRP A 292 9.17 -10.00 10.42
C TRP A 292 8.64 -11.02 9.40
N ALA A 293 9.50 -11.88 8.86
CA ALA A 293 9.10 -12.93 7.92
C ALA A 293 8.05 -13.90 8.50
N VAL A 294 8.21 -14.31 9.76
CA VAL A 294 7.25 -15.20 10.44
C VAL A 294 5.94 -14.45 10.74
N THR A 295 6.01 -13.20 11.19
CA THR A 295 4.80 -12.42 11.48
C THR A 295 3.98 -12.10 10.23
N GLU A 296 4.61 -11.85 9.09
CA GLU A 296 3.94 -11.70 7.80
C GLU A 296 3.15 -12.98 7.43
N GLY A 297 3.78 -14.16 7.56
CA GLY A 297 3.11 -15.45 7.35
C GLY A 297 1.97 -15.73 8.34
N ALA A 298 2.13 -15.31 9.60
CA ALA A 298 1.09 -15.41 10.62
C ALA A 298 -0.11 -14.51 10.31
N VAL A 299 0.13 -13.25 9.88
CA VAL A 299 -0.93 -12.32 9.45
C VAL A 299 -1.67 -12.86 8.22
N ALA A 300 -0.95 -13.38 7.22
CA ALA A 300 -1.56 -14.02 6.06
C ALA A 300 -2.45 -15.20 6.47
N THR A 301 -1.96 -16.06 7.35
CA THR A 301 -2.74 -17.19 7.88
C THR A 301 -3.99 -16.71 8.63
N ALA A 302 -3.88 -15.68 9.46
CA ALA A 302 -4.99 -15.11 10.23
C ALA A 302 -6.07 -14.50 9.31
N LEU A 303 -5.66 -13.70 8.32
CA LEU A 303 -6.58 -13.06 7.38
C LEU A 303 -7.33 -14.09 6.52
N LEU A 304 -6.60 -15.06 5.97
CA LEU A 304 -7.21 -16.10 5.15
C LEU A 304 -8.13 -16.98 5.99
N SER A 305 -7.71 -17.36 7.21
CA SER A 305 -8.53 -18.13 8.16
C SER A 305 -9.79 -17.40 8.59
N ALA A 306 -9.71 -16.10 8.85
CA ALA A 306 -10.85 -15.27 9.23
C ALA A 306 -11.83 -15.06 8.06
N GLY A 307 -11.33 -14.91 6.83
CA GLY A 307 -12.17 -14.70 5.65
C GLY A 307 -12.89 -15.95 5.14
N GLY A 308 -12.39 -17.16 5.45
CA GLY A 308 -13.09 -18.40 5.09
C GLY A 308 -13.27 -18.57 3.58
N GLU A 309 -14.52 -18.69 3.12
CA GLU A 309 -14.85 -18.73 1.68
C GLU A 309 -14.70 -17.36 1.01
N GLN A 310 -14.79 -16.27 1.78
CA GLN A 310 -14.62 -14.89 1.34
C GLN A 310 -13.21 -14.37 1.67
N ALA A 311 -12.21 -15.25 1.66
CA ALA A 311 -10.82 -14.91 1.99
C ALA A 311 -10.29 -13.72 1.16
N LEU A 312 -10.67 -13.63 -0.12
CA LEU A 312 -10.32 -12.49 -0.97
C LEU A 312 -10.88 -11.18 -0.44
N GLN A 313 -12.15 -11.14 -0.04
CA GLN A 313 -12.79 -9.93 0.49
C GLN A 313 -12.14 -9.50 1.81
N ALA A 314 -11.77 -10.45 2.69
CA ALA A 314 -11.08 -10.15 3.93
C ALA A 314 -9.70 -9.50 3.68
N VAL A 315 -8.94 -10.01 2.71
CA VAL A 315 -7.64 -9.43 2.32
C VAL A 315 -7.83 -8.04 1.70
N GLN A 316 -8.82 -7.87 0.81
CA GLN A 316 -9.13 -6.57 0.21
C GLN A 316 -9.51 -5.52 1.26
N ALA A 317 -10.38 -5.87 2.20
CA ALA A 317 -10.78 -4.99 3.28
C ALA A 317 -9.59 -4.58 4.17
N ALA A 318 -8.70 -5.52 4.51
CA ALA A 318 -7.49 -5.23 5.28
C ALA A 318 -6.58 -4.24 4.55
N SER A 319 -6.37 -4.42 3.24
CA SER A 319 -5.60 -3.47 2.41
C SER A 319 -6.22 -2.08 2.38
N ILE A 320 -7.56 -1.97 2.30
CA ILE A 320 -8.26 -0.67 2.30
C ILE A 320 -8.07 0.04 3.64
N VAL A 321 -8.29 -0.66 4.76
CA VAL A 321 -8.16 -0.11 6.10
C VAL A 321 -6.73 0.34 6.40
N CYS A 322 -5.72 -0.43 5.99
CA CYS A 322 -4.32 -0.11 6.21
C CYS A 322 -3.79 0.95 5.22
N GLY A 323 -4.29 0.96 3.98
CA GLY A 323 -3.85 1.88 2.92
C GLY A 323 -4.34 3.31 3.12
N LEU A 324 -5.53 3.50 3.69
CA LEU A 324 -6.14 4.82 3.85
C LEU A 324 -5.27 5.80 4.68
N PRO A 325 -4.82 5.49 5.91
CA PRO A 325 -3.93 6.38 6.67
C PRO A 325 -2.62 6.68 5.94
N PHE A 326 -2.09 5.67 5.25
CA PHE A 326 -0.83 5.79 4.53
C PHE A 326 -0.95 6.68 3.28
N CYS A 327 -2.13 6.74 2.65
CA CYS A 327 -2.41 7.67 1.54
C CYS A 327 -2.13 9.12 1.95
N PHE A 328 -2.63 9.53 3.11
CA PHE A 328 -2.40 10.87 3.63
C PHE A 328 -0.94 11.11 4.03
N MET A 329 -0.25 10.08 4.53
CA MET A 329 1.19 10.15 4.77
C MET A 329 1.96 10.39 3.48
N LEU A 330 1.57 9.78 2.35
CA LEU A 330 2.17 10.05 1.05
C LEU A 330 1.91 11.47 0.57
N CYS A 331 0.71 12.02 0.79
CA CYS A 331 0.45 13.44 0.52
C CYS A 331 1.38 14.35 1.32
N TYR A 332 1.64 14.04 2.60
CA TYR A 332 2.62 14.75 3.42
C TYR A 332 4.07 14.58 2.93
N LEU A 333 4.39 13.40 2.42
CA LEU A 333 5.71 13.12 1.84
C LEU A 333 5.97 13.96 0.60
N LEU A 334 4.99 14.16 -0.28
CA LEU A 334 5.11 15.01 -1.47
C LEU A 334 5.58 16.42 -1.12
N GLN A 335 5.00 16.99 -0.06
CA GLN A 335 5.41 18.30 0.44
C GLN A 335 6.83 18.27 1.02
N SER A 336 7.18 17.21 1.76
CA SER A 336 8.53 17.06 2.30
C SER A 336 9.58 16.98 1.19
N ILE A 337 9.26 16.30 0.08
CA ILE A 337 10.07 16.22 -1.13
C ILE A 337 10.19 17.60 -1.79
N GLU A 338 9.11 18.37 -1.91
CA GLU A 338 9.15 19.71 -2.47
C GLU A 338 10.11 20.63 -1.69
N LEU A 339 9.99 20.65 -0.35
CA LEU A 339 10.88 21.42 0.50
C LEU A 339 12.34 20.98 0.33
N PHE A 340 12.58 19.67 0.31
CA PHE A 340 13.91 19.11 0.06
C PHE A 340 14.48 19.56 -1.29
N CYS A 341 13.69 19.50 -2.37
CA CYS A 341 14.12 19.93 -3.70
C CYS A 341 14.44 21.43 -3.74
N ARG A 342 13.62 22.28 -3.11
CA ARG A 342 13.88 23.73 -3.03
C ARG A 342 15.20 24.03 -2.33
N GLU A 343 15.50 23.30 -1.25
CA GLU A 343 16.74 23.48 -0.50
C GLU A 343 17.96 22.93 -1.23
N ALA A 344 17.82 21.79 -1.89
CA ALA A 344 18.87 21.21 -2.71
C ALA A 344 19.31 22.16 -3.85
N LEU A 345 18.35 22.89 -4.44
CA LEU A 345 18.64 23.93 -5.44
C LEU A 345 19.48 25.09 -4.89
N ILE A 346 19.34 25.43 -3.60
CA ILE A 346 20.11 26.51 -2.96
C ILE A 346 21.56 26.08 -2.71
N VAL A 347 21.75 24.82 -2.28
CA VAL A 347 23.08 24.29 -1.94
C VAL A 347 23.93 24.00 -3.18
N GLY A 348 23.30 23.72 -4.33
CA GLY A 348 23.96 23.46 -5.59
C GLY A 348 24.44 22.01 -5.74
N ASP A 349 24.69 21.58 -6.98
CA ASP A 349 25.03 20.19 -7.31
C ASP A 349 26.38 19.75 -6.72
N GLY A 350 26.44 18.51 -6.24
CA GLY A 350 27.67 17.86 -5.77
C GLY A 350 28.10 18.17 -4.33
N GLN A 351 27.37 19.02 -3.61
CA GLN A 351 27.55 19.27 -2.18
C GLN A 351 26.65 18.33 -1.36
N ASP A 352 27.19 17.72 -0.30
CA ASP A 352 26.39 16.93 0.63
C ASP A 352 25.39 17.84 1.37
N TYR A 353 24.12 17.77 0.99
CA TYR A 353 23.06 18.45 1.72
C TYR A 353 22.96 17.87 3.14
N ARG A 354 23.41 18.63 4.14
CA ARG A 354 23.20 18.31 5.55
C ARG A 354 22.03 19.12 6.07
N ILE A 355 20.95 18.43 6.41
CA ILE A 355 19.83 19.02 7.15
C ILE A 355 20.40 19.61 8.45
N PRO A 356 20.21 20.92 8.75
CA PRO A 356 20.71 21.53 9.97
C PRO A 356 20.17 20.79 11.20
N ILE A 357 21.04 20.43 12.16
CA ILE A 357 20.71 19.61 13.33
C ILE A 357 19.56 20.19 14.17
N GLN A 358 19.41 21.52 14.19
CA GLN A 358 18.31 22.23 14.86
C GLN A 358 16.91 21.97 14.25
N SER A 359 16.86 21.32 13.08
CA SER A 359 15.63 20.91 12.40
C SER A 359 15.42 19.39 12.42
N THR A 360 16.30 18.63 13.08
CA THR A 360 16.22 17.17 13.13
C THR A 360 15.42 16.74 14.34
N PHE A 361 14.24 16.16 14.08
CA PHE A 361 13.38 15.62 15.12
C PHE A 361 13.95 14.31 15.67
N SER A 362 14.18 14.23 16.98
CA SER A 362 14.69 13.06 17.70
C SER A 362 13.60 12.18 18.29
N VAL A 363 12.33 12.38 17.93
CA VAL A 363 11.22 11.61 18.50
C VAL A 363 11.16 10.24 17.82
N PRO A 364 11.32 9.13 18.57
CA PRO A 364 11.17 7.81 17.99
C PRO A 364 9.72 7.57 17.54
N ILE A 365 9.55 6.87 16.41
CA ILE A 365 8.24 6.58 15.82
C ILE A 365 7.36 5.85 16.86
N TYR A 366 6.10 6.27 17.01
CA TYR A 366 5.14 5.76 18.01
C TYR A 366 5.67 5.81 19.45
N GLY A 367 6.29 6.93 19.83
CA GLY A 367 6.89 7.11 21.15
C GLY A 367 8.02 6.13 21.48
N GLY A 368 8.57 5.44 20.49
CA GLY A 368 9.61 4.42 20.68
C GLY A 368 9.11 3.11 21.28
N ILE A 369 7.81 2.79 21.19
CA ILE A 369 7.29 1.47 21.64
C ILE A 369 8.03 0.31 20.95
N PHE A 370 8.34 0.47 19.66
CA PHE A 370 9.02 -0.55 18.86
C PHE A 370 10.53 -0.66 19.16
N ASN A 371 11.09 0.30 19.90
CA ASN A 371 12.50 0.30 20.28
C ASN A 371 12.89 -0.88 21.17
N ASN A 372 11.98 -1.27 22.08
CA ASN A 372 12.21 -2.41 22.97
C ASN A 372 12.12 -3.73 22.21
N MET A 373 11.18 -3.81 21.26
CA MET A 373 11.06 -4.95 20.35
C MET A 373 12.35 -5.08 19.53
N GLU A 374 12.83 -3.98 18.92
CA GLU A 374 14.10 -3.95 18.19
C GLU A 374 15.26 -4.39 19.08
N PHE A 375 15.40 -3.87 20.30
CA PHE A 375 16.46 -4.25 21.23
C PHE A 375 16.42 -5.75 21.57
N LEU A 376 15.24 -6.30 21.82
CA LEU A 376 15.05 -7.72 22.12
C LEU A 376 15.39 -8.61 20.91
N THR A 377 14.83 -8.29 19.74
CA THR A 377 15.02 -9.09 18.52
C THR A 377 16.42 -8.95 17.94
N SER A 378 17.11 -7.83 18.20
CA SER A 378 18.51 -7.60 17.79
C SER A 378 19.53 -8.12 18.81
N ALA A 379 19.10 -8.74 19.91
CA ALA A 379 19.96 -9.16 21.01
C ALA A 379 20.89 -8.04 21.52
N GLY A 380 20.37 -6.80 21.58
CA GLY A 380 21.11 -5.61 22.01
C GLY A 380 21.97 -4.94 20.93
N SER A 381 21.98 -5.46 19.69
CA SER A 381 22.70 -4.85 18.57
C SER A 381 21.87 -3.74 17.91
N VAL A 382 21.83 -2.57 18.55
CA VAL A 382 21.10 -1.38 18.07
C VAL A 382 22.03 -0.43 17.30
N ASN A 383 21.47 0.37 16.38
CA ASN A 383 22.23 1.33 15.56
C ASN A 383 23.15 2.23 16.44
N PRO A 384 24.47 2.29 16.19
CA PRO A 384 25.41 3.05 17.02
C PRO A 384 25.04 4.53 17.16
N LYS A 385 24.55 5.16 16.07
CA LYS A 385 24.07 6.56 16.12
C LYS A 385 22.90 6.77 17.07
N ARG A 386 22.09 5.72 17.28
CA ARG A 386 20.96 5.74 18.21
C ARG A 386 21.44 5.64 19.65
N ILE A 387 22.50 4.87 19.89
CA ILE A 387 23.18 4.79 21.19
C ILE A 387 23.82 6.15 21.53
N GLU A 388 24.48 6.79 20.55
CA GLU A 388 25.04 8.15 20.70
C GLU A 388 23.96 9.18 21.06
N LEU A 389 22.76 9.04 20.51
CA LEU A 389 21.62 9.92 20.78
C LEU A 389 20.79 9.49 22.01
N GLY A 390 21.24 8.49 22.79
CA GLY A 390 20.52 7.99 23.99
C GLY A 390 19.15 7.40 23.68
N MET A 391 18.92 7.00 22.44
CA MET A 391 17.64 6.55 21.94
C MET A 391 17.52 5.03 21.91
N ASP A 392 18.49 4.24 22.39
CA ASP A 392 18.63 2.77 22.25
C ASP A 392 17.50 1.94 22.89
N LYS A 393 16.83 2.49 23.90
CA LYS A 393 15.64 1.90 24.53
C LYS A 393 14.43 2.82 24.36
N ALA A 394 13.24 2.29 24.62
CA ALA A 394 12.08 3.15 24.74
C ALA A 394 12.30 4.08 25.95
N THR A 395 12.43 5.38 25.70
CA THR A 395 12.50 6.37 26.77
C THR A 395 11.12 6.45 27.41
N THR A 396 11.04 6.16 28.72
CA THR A 396 9.78 6.12 29.47
C THR A 396 8.94 7.39 29.24
N PHE A 397 9.60 8.53 29.07
CA PHE A 397 8.97 9.80 28.73
C PHE A 397 8.16 9.76 27.42
N HIS A 398 8.77 9.32 26.31
CA HIS A 398 8.12 9.30 25.00
C HIS A 398 6.94 8.34 24.96
N VAL A 399 7.07 7.16 25.55
CA VAL A 399 5.98 6.17 25.61
C VAL A 399 4.82 6.68 26.43
N VAL A 400 5.10 7.28 27.60
CA VAL A 400 4.06 7.81 28.49
C VAL A 400 3.34 8.98 27.84
N GLU A 401 4.04 9.92 27.21
CA GLU A 401 3.39 11.04 26.51
C GLU A 401 2.63 10.58 25.26
N PHE A 402 3.11 9.57 24.55
CA PHE A 402 2.38 8.97 23.44
C PHE A 402 1.05 8.33 23.92
N ILE A 403 1.09 7.51 24.97
CA ILE A 403 -0.11 6.89 25.56
C ILE A 403 -1.08 7.95 26.07
N LYS A 404 -0.59 9.02 26.71
CA LYS A 404 -1.43 10.16 27.10
C LYS A 404 -2.06 10.84 25.88
N GLY A 405 -1.29 11.05 24.81
CA GLY A 405 -1.81 11.60 23.55
C GLY A 405 -2.90 10.74 22.90
N VAL A 406 -2.91 9.43 23.16
CA VAL A 406 -3.96 8.51 22.69
C VAL A 406 -5.20 8.58 23.59
N PHE A 407 -5.07 8.43 24.91
CA PHE A 407 -6.26 8.23 25.78
C PHE A 407 -6.75 9.50 26.49
N VAL A 408 -5.83 10.43 26.79
CA VAL A 408 -6.08 11.65 27.56
C VAL A 408 -5.32 12.83 26.94
N PRO A 409 -5.60 13.16 25.66
CA PRO A 409 -4.84 14.17 24.91
C PRO A 409 -4.94 15.58 25.53
N PHE A 410 -5.99 15.83 26.30
CA PHE A 410 -6.20 17.11 26.99
C PHE A 410 -5.09 17.43 28.01
N VAL A 411 -4.52 16.42 28.68
CA VAL A 411 -3.42 16.63 29.63
C VAL A 411 -2.17 17.10 28.90
N SER A 412 -1.82 16.43 27.80
CA SER A 412 -0.64 16.77 27.01
C SER A 412 -0.83 18.11 26.29
N LEU A 413 -2.01 18.39 25.73
CA LEU A 413 -2.32 19.67 25.09
C LEU A 413 -2.25 20.85 26.07
N HIS A 414 -2.87 20.72 27.24
CA HIS A 414 -2.86 21.79 28.25
C HIS A 414 -1.44 22.13 28.69
N LYS A 415 -0.62 21.09 28.95
CA LYS A 415 0.79 21.27 29.34
C LYS A 415 1.63 21.93 28.25
N VAL A 416 1.42 21.57 26.98
CA VAL A 416 2.10 22.22 25.87
C VAL A 416 1.72 23.71 25.80
N LEU A 417 0.44 24.03 25.95
CA LEU A 417 -0.04 25.41 25.91
C LEU A 417 0.40 26.23 27.13
N SER A 418 0.41 25.65 28.33
CA SER A 418 0.88 26.33 29.55
C SER A 418 2.37 26.67 29.46
N ASP A 419 3.18 25.74 28.97
CA ASP A 419 4.63 25.91 28.88
C ASP A 419 5.02 26.88 27.75
N ALA A 420 4.30 26.82 26.61
CA ALA A 420 4.58 27.69 25.46
C ALA A 420 3.97 29.10 25.60
N TYR A 421 2.81 29.23 26.25
CA TYR A 421 2.02 30.46 26.34
C TYR A 421 1.52 30.76 27.78
N PRO A 422 2.41 31.00 28.76
CA PRO A 422 2.05 31.10 30.18
C PRO A 422 1.14 32.29 30.52
N ARG A 423 1.15 33.36 29.72
CA ARG A 423 0.33 34.58 29.97
C ARG A 423 -1.16 34.42 29.61
N ASN A 424 -1.53 33.39 28.84
CA ASN A 424 -2.88 33.25 28.26
C ASN A 424 -3.66 32.07 28.85
N SER A 425 -3.61 31.87 30.17
CA SER A 425 -4.20 30.70 30.86
C SER A 425 -5.67 30.42 30.51
N LEU A 426 -6.51 31.47 30.42
CA LEU A 426 -7.93 31.33 30.04
C LEU A 426 -8.09 30.80 28.60
N SER A 427 -7.33 31.35 27.66
CA SER A 427 -7.34 30.91 26.26
C SER A 427 -6.82 29.48 26.12
N ASN A 428 -5.73 29.14 26.82
CA ASN A 428 -5.15 27.81 26.82
C ASN A 428 -6.15 26.76 27.33
N THR A 429 -6.88 27.09 28.39
CA THR A 429 -7.93 26.23 28.95
C THR A 429 -9.10 26.09 27.99
N ALA A 430 -9.54 27.19 27.35
CA ALA A 430 -10.63 27.17 26.37
C ALA A 430 -10.29 26.31 25.13
N VAL A 431 -9.09 26.47 24.56
CA VAL A 431 -8.63 25.67 23.42
C VAL A 431 -8.52 24.18 23.79
N THR A 432 -7.98 23.88 24.98
CA THR A 432 -7.91 22.51 25.48
C THR A 432 -9.30 21.91 25.64
N ALA A 433 -10.23 22.64 26.24
CA ALA A 433 -11.61 22.20 26.44
C ALA A 433 -12.31 21.95 25.10
N ALA A 434 -12.17 22.86 24.13
CA ALA A 434 -12.73 22.69 22.79
C ALA A 434 -12.19 21.42 22.10
N TYR A 435 -10.88 21.19 22.14
CA TYR A 435 -10.28 19.97 21.59
C TYR A 435 -10.81 18.72 22.30
N THR A 436 -10.92 18.75 23.63
CA THR A 436 -11.39 17.63 24.45
C THR A 436 -12.83 17.25 24.12
N VAL A 437 -13.69 18.25 23.98
CA VAL A 437 -15.09 18.06 23.60
C VAL A 437 -15.20 17.43 22.23
N CYS A 438 -14.49 17.95 21.22
CA CYS A 438 -14.49 17.35 19.88
C CYS A 438 -13.94 15.92 19.89
N TYR A 439 -12.88 15.65 20.67
CA TYR A 439 -12.22 14.35 20.72
C TYR A 439 -13.13 13.26 21.31
N TYR A 440 -13.74 13.53 22.46
CA TYR A 440 -14.66 12.58 23.08
C TYR A 440 -16.00 12.50 22.36
N MET A 441 -16.49 13.58 21.74
CA MET A 441 -17.67 13.51 20.88
C MET A 441 -17.42 12.67 19.64
N TRP A 442 -16.25 12.79 19.00
CA TRP A 442 -15.86 11.93 17.89
C TRP A 442 -15.94 10.45 18.30
N ILE A 443 -15.24 10.06 19.38
CA ILE A 443 -15.23 8.66 19.85
C ILE A 443 -16.63 8.22 20.28
N GLY A 444 -17.37 9.05 21.01
CA GLY A 444 -18.71 8.73 21.49
C GLY A 444 -19.71 8.54 20.35
N ILE A 445 -19.66 9.39 19.32
CA ILE A 445 -20.51 9.27 18.14
C ILE A 445 -20.18 7.97 17.39
N PHE A 446 -18.90 7.69 17.13
CA PHE A 446 -18.49 6.45 16.45
C PHE A 446 -18.82 5.19 17.27
N ALA A 447 -18.68 5.23 18.59
CA ALA A 447 -19.08 4.13 19.46
C ALA A 447 -20.60 3.90 19.48
N SER A 448 -21.40 4.94 19.23
CA SER A 448 -22.87 4.87 19.17
C SER A 448 -23.44 4.53 17.78
N LEU A 449 -22.57 4.25 16.79
CA LEU A 449 -22.94 4.01 15.38
C LEU A 449 -23.93 2.87 15.16
N GLY A 450 -24.04 1.94 16.11
CA GLY A 450 -25.07 0.90 16.07
C GLY A 450 -26.51 1.41 16.13
N SER A 451 -26.74 2.71 16.35
CA SER A 451 -28.09 3.26 16.55
C SER A 451 -28.64 4.17 15.45
N LYS A 452 -27.83 4.95 14.68
CA LYS A 452 -28.32 5.85 13.60
C LYS A 452 -27.25 6.21 12.57
N GLU A 453 -27.46 5.89 11.29
CA GLU A 453 -26.53 6.21 10.17
C GLU A 453 -26.30 7.72 9.98
N GLY A 454 -27.29 8.57 10.28
CA GLY A 454 -27.18 10.03 10.12
C GLY A 454 -26.18 10.72 11.07
N LEU A 455 -25.68 10.01 12.10
CA LEU A 455 -24.67 10.54 13.03
C LEU A 455 -23.24 10.42 12.48
N ILE A 456 -23.00 9.64 11.42
CA ILE A 456 -21.67 9.44 10.83
C ILE A 456 -21.03 10.77 10.42
N GLY A 457 -21.81 11.64 9.77
CA GLY A 457 -21.31 12.96 9.32
C GLY A 457 -20.86 13.85 10.48
N TRP A 458 -21.58 13.82 11.61
CA TRP A 458 -21.20 14.55 12.81
C TRP A 458 -19.93 13.98 13.45
N GLY A 459 -19.77 12.66 13.45
CA GLY A 459 -18.55 12.01 13.91
C GLY A 459 -17.33 12.47 13.11
N TRP A 460 -17.42 12.44 11.78
CA TRP A 460 -16.34 12.92 10.91
C TRP A 460 -16.06 14.42 11.07
N LEU A 461 -17.11 15.23 11.22
CA LEU A 461 -16.95 16.67 11.48
C LEU A 461 -16.15 16.92 12.77
N MET A 462 -16.45 16.20 13.85
CA MET A 462 -15.71 16.32 15.12
C MET A 462 -14.25 15.88 14.96
N PHE A 463 -13.97 14.81 14.21
CA PHE A 463 -12.62 14.35 13.92
C PHE A 463 -11.80 15.40 13.15
N PHE A 464 -12.35 15.96 12.07
CA PHE A 464 -11.67 17.02 11.31
C PHE A 464 -11.51 18.31 12.11
N ALA A 465 -12.48 18.64 12.98
CA ALA A 465 -12.36 19.77 13.90
C ALA A 465 -11.20 19.59 14.88
N CYS A 466 -11.01 18.38 15.46
CA CYS A 466 -9.85 18.07 16.28
C CYS A 466 -8.53 18.33 15.54
N ALA A 467 -8.43 17.87 14.30
CA ALA A 467 -7.23 18.05 13.49
C ALA A 467 -6.97 19.54 13.16
N CYS A 468 -8.01 20.33 12.87
CA CYS A 468 -7.90 21.77 12.66
C CYS A 468 -7.40 22.51 13.91
N ILE A 469 -7.95 22.19 15.09
CA ILE A 469 -7.54 22.81 16.35
C ILE A 469 -6.08 22.48 16.66
N LEU A 470 -5.71 21.20 16.62
CA LEU A 470 -4.34 20.77 16.90
C LEU A 470 -3.33 21.28 15.86
N GLY A 471 -3.72 21.29 14.58
CA GLY A 471 -2.91 21.85 13.49
C GLY A 471 -2.64 23.34 13.68
N SER A 472 -3.64 24.09 14.15
CA SER A 472 -3.51 25.53 14.44
C SER A 472 -2.60 25.79 15.65
N VAL A 473 -2.75 25.00 16.73
CA VAL A 473 -1.84 25.06 17.90
C VAL A 473 -0.41 24.76 17.48
N ARG A 474 -0.21 23.71 16.67
CA ARG A 474 1.09 23.34 16.13
C ARG A 474 1.68 24.45 15.25
N GLY A 475 0.89 25.02 14.34
CA GLY A 475 1.32 26.13 13.48
C GLY A 475 1.77 27.35 14.29
N GLY A 476 1.03 27.71 15.33
CA GLY A 476 1.40 28.78 16.28
C GLY A 476 2.69 28.48 17.04
N PHE A 477 2.84 27.24 17.51
CA PHE A 477 4.06 26.76 18.17
C PHE A 477 5.27 26.92 17.24
N ARG A 478 5.15 26.49 15.97
CA ARG A 478 6.23 26.62 15.00
C ARG A 478 6.62 28.05 14.67
N ALA A 479 5.64 28.94 14.50
CA ALA A 479 5.88 30.35 14.22
C ALA A 479 6.69 31.01 15.34
N ARG A 480 6.48 30.59 16.59
CA ARG A 480 7.20 31.09 17.77
C ARG A 480 8.65 30.61 17.84
N TYR A 481 8.89 29.32 17.54
CA TYR A 481 10.21 28.68 17.67
C TYR A 481 10.96 28.57 16.33
N ASN A 482 10.50 29.28 15.29
CA ASN A 482 11.09 29.31 13.95
C ASN A 482 11.32 27.91 13.34
N VAL A 483 10.41 26.96 13.62
CA VAL A 483 10.48 25.59 13.08
C VAL A 483 9.90 25.57 11.67
N ARG A 484 10.71 25.15 10.69
CA ARG A 484 10.32 25.15 9.27
C ARG A 484 9.29 24.05 8.96
N SER A 485 8.14 24.44 8.42
CA SER A 485 7.02 23.60 7.95
C SER A 485 5.91 24.52 7.38
N ASN A 486 4.83 23.96 6.86
CA ASN A 486 3.68 24.69 6.31
C ASN A 486 2.37 24.34 7.07
N ILE A 487 1.29 25.06 6.75
CA ILE A 487 -0.03 24.86 7.40
C ILE A 487 -0.63 23.49 7.06
N LEU A 488 -0.52 23.06 5.79
CA LEU A 488 -1.09 21.79 5.35
C LEU A 488 -0.45 20.59 6.06
N GLY A 489 0.87 20.60 6.22
CA GLY A 489 1.62 19.57 6.92
C GLY A 489 1.32 19.54 8.41
N ASP A 490 1.09 20.69 9.04
CA ASP A 490 0.66 20.74 10.43
C ASP A 490 -0.74 20.13 10.62
N TYR A 491 -1.67 20.40 9.69
CA TYR A 491 -2.99 19.78 9.69
C TYR A 491 -2.93 18.26 9.47
N MET A 492 -2.21 17.80 8.45
CA MET A 492 -2.11 16.36 8.14
C MET A 492 -1.42 15.56 9.24
N ALA A 493 -0.34 16.10 9.82
CA ALA A 493 0.30 15.48 10.99
C ALA A 493 -0.65 15.41 12.19
N SER A 494 -1.46 16.45 12.39
CA SER A 494 -2.44 16.50 13.48
C SER A 494 -3.65 15.60 13.24
N LEU A 495 -3.95 15.24 12.00
CA LEU A 495 -5.07 14.37 11.63
C LEU A 495 -4.75 12.88 11.87
N PHE A 496 -3.55 12.41 11.48
CA PHE A 496 -3.19 10.99 11.53
C PHE A 496 -2.13 10.63 12.58
N PHE A 497 -1.31 11.59 12.99
CA PHE A 497 -0.22 11.39 13.92
C PHE A 497 -0.40 12.25 15.19
N TRP A 498 -1.65 12.54 15.59
CA TRP A 498 -1.95 13.39 16.74
C TRP A 498 -1.19 13.00 18.04
N PRO A 499 -1.02 11.72 18.41
CA PRO A 499 -0.30 11.38 19.64
C PRO A 499 1.19 11.71 19.52
N GLN A 500 1.74 11.54 18.31
CA GLN A 500 3.14 11.88 18.00
C GLN A 500 3.33 13.40 17.98
N VAL A 501 2.37 14.16 17.45
CA VAL A 501 2.38 15.62 17.47
C VAL A 501 2.40 16.15 18.91
N PHE A 502 1.60 15.57 19.81
CA PHE A 502 1.64 15.91 21.24
C PHE A 502 2.99 15.62 21.87
N THR A 503 3.49 14.40 21.68
CA THR A 503 4.79 13.96 22.21
C THR A 503 5.91 14.88 21.74
N GLN A 504 5.90 15.23 20.45
CA GLN A 504 6.87 16.13 19.83
C GLN A 504 6.83 17.54 20.43
N MET A 505 5.66 18.16 20.52
CA MET A 505 5.55 19.51 21.10
C MET A 505 5.97 19.50 22.57
N ARG A 506 5.61 18.45 23.32
CA ARG A 506 5.98 18.33 24.73
C ARG A 506 7.48 18.21 24.93
N GLN A 507 8.15 17.36 24.14
CA GLN A 507 9.60 17.20 24.18
C GLN A 507 10.31 18.52 23.88
N HIS A 508 9.86 19.23 22.85
CA HIS A 508 10.46 20.51 22.46
C HIS A 508 10.34 21.56 23.59
N CYS A 509 9.22 21.59 24.32
CA CYS A 509 9.09 22.45 25.51
C CYS A 509 10.09 22.10 26.62
N VAL A 510 10.37 20.80 26.84
CA VAL A 510 11.32 20.33 27.85
C VAL A 510 12.76 20.65 27.45
N GLU A 511 13.14 20.37 26.20
CA GLU A 511 14.50 20.60 25.68
C GLU A 511 14.89 22.09 25.68
N LEU A 512 13.92 22.98 25.42
CA LEU A 512 14.15 24.43 25.45
C LEU A 512 14.24 25.01 26.87
N ASN A 513 14.08 24.20 27.93
CA ASN A 513 14.05 24.65 29.33
C ASN A 513 13.17 25.90 29.53
N LEU A 514 12.00 25.92 28.89
CA LEU A 514 11.06 27.02 29.06
C LEU A 514 10.66 27.10 30.54
N PRO A 515 10.63 28.31 31.15
CA PRO A 515 10.34 28.45 32.57
C PRO A 515 8.99 27.79 32.89
N GLN A 516 9.02 26.79 33.77
CA GLN A 516 7.84 26.03 34.22
C GLN A 516 7.05 26.78 35.30
N ASP A 517 7.63 27.83 35.87
CA ASP A 517 7.04 28.60 36.96
C ASP A 517 6.54 29.96 36.50
N HIS A 518 5.44 30.39 37.11
CA HIS A 518 4.73 31.65 36.90
C HIS A 518 5.52 32.90 37.34
N GLY A 519 6.79 33.01 36.95
CA GLY A 519 7.66 34.15 37.24
C GLY A 519 8.63 34.41 36.10
N ASP A 520 8.55 35.62 35.54
CA ASP A 520 9.62 36.33 34.84
C ASP A 520 10.12 35.77 33.48
N LEU A 521 9.43 36.20 32.42
CA LEU A 521 10.12 36.61 31.19
C LEU A 521 10.23 38.14 31.22
N PRO A 522 11.45 38.73 31.03
CA PRO A 522 11.61 40.17 31.03
C PRO A 522 10.71 40.78 29.95
N SER A 523 9.94 41.80 30.32
CA SER A 523 9.15 42.54 29.36
C SER A 523 10.08 43.20 28.33
N GLU A 524 9.66 43.27 27.07
CA GLU A 524 10.36 43.95 25.96
C GLU A 524 10.76 45.42 26.23
N LYS A 525 10.34 46.00 27.36
CA LYS A 525 10.71 47.34 27.79
C LYS A 525 12.11 47.44 28.43
N GLU A 526 12.71 46.35 28.93
CA GLU A 526 14.05 46.41 29.55
C GLU A 526 15.21 46.33 28.56
N LYS A 527 15.03 45.76 27.37
CA LYS A 527 16.08 45.73 26.33
C LYS A 527 16.41 47.09 25.70
N LYS A 528 15.61 48.13 25.97
CA LYS A 528 15.86 49.49 25.45
C LYS A 528 16.66 50.39 26.40
N LEU A 529 17.00 49.93 27.61
CA LEU A 529 17.70 50.74 28.61
C LEU A 529 19.18 50.40 28.78
N ASP A 530 19.68 49.34 28.12
CA ASP A 530 21.07 48.88 28.26
C ASP A 530 21.94 49.14 27.01
N GLY A 531 21.48 50.05 26.14
CA GLY A 531 22.10 50.37 24.85
C GLY A 531 22.77 51.74 24.79
N SER A 532 23.19 52.30 25.92
CA SER A 532 23.98 53.53 25.96
C SER A 532 25.16 53.35 26.90
N ASP A 533 26.24 52.75 26.41
CA ASP A 533 27.59 53.19 26.70
C ASP A 533 28.61 52.45 25.82
N SER A 534 29.68 53.16 25.49
CA SER A 534 30.89 52.76 24.76
C SER A 534 30.83 52.69 23.23
N ASP A 535 30.55 53.82 22.59
CA ASP A 535 31.43 54.31 21.52
C ASP A 535 32.74 54.81 22.18
N GLU A 536 33.81 54.03 22.14
CA GLU A 536 35.22 54.49 22.12
C GLU A 536 36.16 53.28 22.31
N VAL A 537 36.94 52.97 21.27
CA VAL A 537 38.40 52.82 21.28
C VAL A 537 38.79 52.11 19.98
N ALA A 538 39.47 52.90 19.14
CA ALA A 538 40.08 52.51 17.87
C ALA A 538 41.34 51.66 18.07
N ALA A 539 41.60 50.74 17.12
CA ALA A 539 42.86 50.59 16.36
C ALA A 539 42.82 49.31 15.50
#